data_AF-A0AAP5ICL4-F1
#
_entry.id   AF-A0AAP5ICL4-F1
#
_cell.length_a   1.000
_cell.length_b   1.000
_cell.length_c   1.000
_cell.angle_alpha   90.00
_cell.angle_beta   90.00
_cell.angle_gamma   90.00
#
_symmetry.space_group_name_H-M   'P 1'
#
loop_
_entity.id
_entity.type
_entity.pdbx_description
1 polymer ?
#
loop_
_entity_poly.entity_id
_entity_poly.type
_entity_poly.pdbx_seq_one_letter_code
_entity_poly.pdbx_strand_id
1 'polypeptide(L)'
;MNRKRLISTEQWNRPGDNSPMTSKVWKSDGGVIYDMFLKDELIQSTFSPRPYKLGQACDGTIDTCTIALLISYCRDKKIDLQALLNLCYPNDNWSYFTKDYQNNKLTLAHEEGLNIPLNWNSTAFDGLSDSLTEINWHSAVGALEMLNSARKT
;
A
#
# COMPACT_ATOMS: atom_id res chain seq x y z
N MET A 1 -2.29 27.54 -12.26
CA MET A 1 -2.75 27.00 -10.97
C MET A 1 -2.67 25.49 -11.06
N ASN A 2 -1.71 24.85 -10.36
CA ASN A 2 -1.64 23.39 -10.28
C ASN A 2 -2.90 22.91 -9.55
N ARG A 3 -3.80 22.22 -10.25
CA ARG A 3 -5.06 21.75 -9.65
C ARG A 3 -4.72 20.63 -8.68
N LYS A 4 -4.88 20.89 -7.39
CA LYS A 4 -4.83 19.85 -6.36
C LYS A 4 -6.23 19.31 -6.14
N ARG A 5 -6.42 17.99 -6.25
CA ARG A 5 -7.69 17.30 -5.92
C ARG A 5 -7.49 16.48 -4.66
N LEU A 6 -8.31 16.67 -3.63
CA LEU A 6 -8.28 15.80 -2.45
C LEU A 6 -8.70 14.37 -2.84
N ILE A 7 -7.88 13.39 -2.47
CA ILE A 7 -8.14 11.95 -2.68
C ILE A 7 -8.71 11.35 -1.40
N SER A 8 -8.04 11.58 -0.27
CA SER A 8 -8.43 10.99 1.01
C SER A 8 -8.09 11.89 2.18
N THR A 9 -8.78 11.65 3.30
CA THR A 9 -8.49 12.24 4.60
C THR A 9 -8.63 11.14 5.65
N GLU A 10 -7.66 11.03 6.52
CA GLU A 10 -7.67 10.10 7.64
C GLU A 10 -7.36 10.85 8.92
N GLN A 11 -8.08 10.51 9.99
CA GLN A 11 -7.94 11.11 11.30
C GLN A 11 -7.65 10.03 12.32
N TRP A 12 -6.70 10.31 13.21
CA TRP A 12 -6.24 9.37 14.23
C TRP A 12 -5.62 10.15 15.39
N ASN A 13 -5.39 9.48 16.52
CA ASN A 13 -4.66 10.07 17.64
C ASN A 13 -3.25 9.53 17.69
N ARG A 14 -2.26 10.42 17.86
CA ARG A 14 -0.86 10.04 17.93
C ARG A 14 -0.60 9.12 19.13
N PRO A 15 -0.01 7.93 18.95
CA PRO A 15 0.43 7.11 20.06
C PRO A 15 1.42 7.86 20.96
N GLY A 16 1.24 7.76 22.27
CA GLY A 16 2.08 8.40 23.27
C GLY A 16 1.42 9.60 23.95
N ASP A 17 0.97 10.59 23.19
CA ASP A 17 0.37 11.82 23.75
C ASP A 17 -1.10 12.05 23.37
N ASN A 18 -1.69 11.13 22.59
CA ASN A 18 -3.08 11.16 22.15
C ASN A 18 -3.47 12.46 21.43
N SER A 19 -2.49 13.18 20.86
CA SER A 19 -2.76 14.40 20.09
C SER A 19 -3.52 14.07 18.79
N PRO A 20 -4.51 14.89 18.39
CA PRO A 20 -5.25 14.66 17.15
C PRO A 20 -4.37 14.91 15.93
N MET A 21 -4.32 13.92 15.05
CA MET A 21 -3.59 13.90 13.81
C MET A 21 -4.58 13.86 12.64
N THR A 22 -4.22 14.51 11.54
CA THR A 22 -4.94 14.35 10.26
C THR A 22 -3.92 14.15 9.15
N SER A 23 -4.12 13.16 8.30
CA SER A 23 -3.40 13.04 7.03
C SER A 23 -4.35 13.37 5.89
N LYS A 24 -3.84 14.09 4.88
CA LYS A 24 -4.56 14.39 3.64
C LYS A 24 -3.70 14.01 2.45
N VAL A 25 -4.31 13.34 1.49
CA VAL A 25 -3.65 12.96 0.24
C VAL A 25 -4.24 13.77 -0.90
N TRP A 26 -3.40 14.51 -1.59
CA TRP A 26 -3.79 15.35 -2.71
C TRP A 26 -3.21 14.80 -4.00
N LYS A 27 -4.04 14.67 -5.04
CA LYS A 27 -3.54 14.53 -6.40
C LYS A 27 -2.89 15.83 -6.83
N SER A 28 -1.71 15.74 -7.43
CA SER A 28 -1.03 16.86 -8.09
C SER A 28 -0.52 16.44 -9.47
N ASP A 29 -0.06 17.41 -10.25
CA ASP A 29 0.56 17.12 -11.54
C ASP A 29 1.84 16.31 -11.31
N GLY A 30 1.91 15.12 -11.90
CA GLY A 30 3.06 14.21 -11.77
C GLY A 30 3.15 13.42 -10.47
N GLY A 31 2.17 13.50 -9.56
CA GLY A 31 2.31 12.85 -8.26
C GLY A 31 1.12 12.93 -7.31
N VAL A 32 1.41 12.61 -6.06
CA VAL A 32 0.55 12.92 -4.91
C VAL A 32 1.33 13.70 -3.87
N ILE A 33 0.62 14.48 -3.07
CA ILE A 33 1.16 15.18 -1.90
C ILE A 33 0.48 14.58 -0.68
N TYR A 34 1.28 14.06 0.23
CA TYR A 34 0.85 13.63 1.56
C TYR A 34 1.16 14.74 2.55
N ASP A 35 0.10 15.34 3.09
CA ASP A 35 0.20 16.35 4.14
C ASP A 35 -0.22 15.73 5.48
N MET A 36 0.59 15.93 6.52
CA MET A 36 0.25 15.57 7.90
C MET A 36 0.06 16.81 8.74
N PHE A 37 -0.99 16.81 9.54
CA PHE A 37 -1.40 17.89 10.41
C PHE A 37 -1.45 17.44 11.87
N LEU A 38 -0.97 18.28 12.77
CA LEU A 38 -1.15 18.16 14.22
C LEU A 38 -2.01 19.34 14.67
N LYS A 39 -3.20 19.08 15.21
CA LYS A 39 -4.14 20.15 15.62
C LYS A 39 -4.33 21.23 14.53
N ASP A 40 -4.56 20.78 13.30
CA ASP A 40 -4.71 21.60 12.09
C ASP A 40 -3.46 22.36 11.60
N GLU A 41 -2.32 22.23 12.28
CA GLU A 41 -1.04 22.77 11.81
C GLU A 41 -0.32 21.76 10.92
N LEU A 42 0.07 22.16 9.71
CA LEU A 42 0.85 21.32 8.80
C LEU A 42 2.25 21.07 9.39
N ILE A 43 2.53 19.83 9.75
CA ILE A 43 3.81 19.41 10.34
C ILE A 43 4.73 18.72 9.34
N GLN A 44 4.18 18.15 8.27
CA GLN A 44 4.95 17.49 7.22
C GLN A 44 4.19 17.54 5.89
N SER A 45 4.91 17.75 4.79
CA SER A 45 4.40 17.63 3.43
C SER A 45 5.40 16.86 2.59
N THR A 46 4.98 15.73 2.03
CA THR A 46 5.80 14.87 1.18
C THR A 46 5.19 14.82 -0.22
N PHE A 47 5.96 15.22 -1.23
CA PHE A 47 5.60 14.94 -2.63
C PHE A 47 6.13 13.56 -3.01
N SER A 48 5.26 12.75 -3.60
CA SER A 48 5.61 11.43 -4.11
C SER A 48 5.27 11.31 -5.59
N PRO A 49 6.24 10.96 -6.45
CA PRO A 49 6.02 10.88 -7.88
C PRO A 49 5.07 9.74 -8.24
N ARG A 50 4.24 9.98 -9.26
CA ARG A 50 3.27 9.00 -9.80
C ARG A 50 3.35 8.98 -11.34
N PRO A 51 3.07 7.84 -11.99
CA PRO A 51 2.51 6.62 -11.42
C PRO A 51 3.49 5.85 -10.54
N TYR A 52 2.99 5.22 -9.48
CA TYR A 52 3.80 4.31 -8.67
C TYR A 52 4.13 3.07 -9.51
N LYS A 53 5.40 2.65 -9.46
CA LYS A 53 5.90 1.46 -10.16
C LYS A 53 6.40 0.43 -9.14
N LEU A 54 6.31 -0.84 -9.51
CA LEU A 54 6.90 -1.94 -8.73
C LEU A 54 8.39 -1.67 -8.46
N GLY A 55 8.81 -1.88 -7.21
CA GLY A 55 10.19 -1.68 -6.75
C GLY A 55 10.62 -0.21 -6.64
N GLN A 56 9.69 0.74 -6.73
CA GLN A 56 10.00 2.13 -6.42
C GLN A 56 10.37 2.27 -4.94
N ALA A 57 11.42 3.03 -4.65
CA ALA A 57 11.90 3.26 -3.29
C ALA A 57 10.82 3.85 -2.37
N CYS A 58 10.84 3.48 -1.09
CA CYS A 58 9.93 4.01 -0.09
C CYS A 58 10.15 5.51 0.14
N ASP A 59 9.07 6.26 0.08
CA ASP A 59 9.02 7.66 0.50
C ASP A 59 7.99 7.90 1.63
N GLY A 60 7.55 6.82 2.29
CA GLY A 60 6.54 6.84 3.34
C GLY A 60 5.11 7.05 2.85
N THR A 61 4.88 7.09 1.53
CA THR A 61 3.54 7.26 0.94
C THR A 61 3.11 6.07 0.07
N ILE A 62 3.90 4.99 0.06
CA ILE A 62 3.74 3.88 -0.89
C ILE A 62 2.84 2.77 -0.37
N ASP A 63 2.52 2.74 0.92
CA ASP A 63 1.78 1.66 1.59
C ASP A 63 0.47 1.31 0.86
N THR A 64 -0.34 2.32 0.50
CA THR A 64 -1.59 2.11 -0.24
C THR A 64 -1.33 1.41 -1.57
N CYS A 65 -0.30 1.85 -2.31
CA CYS A 65 0.09 1.29 -3.60
C CYS A 65 0.63 -0.15 -3.46
N THR A 66 1.53 -0.39 -2.50
CA THR A 66 2.12 -1.71 -2.23
C THR A 66 1.06 -2.72 -1.79
N ILE A 67 0.14 -2.34 -0.89
CA ILE A 67 -0.97 -3.19 -0.46
C ILE A 67 -1.89 -3.52 -1.64
N ALA A 68 -2.21 -2.55 -2.49
CA ALA A 68 -3.01 -2.78 -3.70
C ALA A 68 -2.33 -3.74 -4.70
N LEU A 69 -1.00 -3.67 -4.85
CA LEU A 69 -0.24 -4.60 -5.66
C LEU A 69 -0.29 -6.02 -5.08
N LEU A 70 -0.12 -6.18 -3.76
CA LEU A 70 -0.28 -7.48 -3.10
C LEU A 70 -1.68 -8.06 -3.30
N ILE A 71 -2.73 -7.25 -3.15
CA ILE A 71 -4.12 -7.66 -3.41
C ILE A 71 -4.27 -8.15 -4.85
N SER A 72 -3.76 -7.39 -5.83
CA SER A 72 -3.82 -7.76 -7.23
C SER A 72 -3.10 -9.08 -7.51
N TYR A 73 -1.89 -9.25 -6.96
CA TYR A 73 -1.10 -10.47 -7.08
C TYR A 73 -1.84 -11.69 -6.51
N CYS A 74 -2.33 -11.58 -5.27
CA CYS A 74 -3.05 -12.69 -4.63
C CYS A 74 -4.31 -13.06 -5.41
N ARG A 75 -5.03 -12.10 -5.99
CA ARG A 75 -6.19 -12.38 -6.85
C ARG A 75 -5.81 -13.13 -8.12
N ASP A 76 -4.77 -12.71 -8.83
CA ASP A 76 -4.24 -13.40 -10.02
C ASP A 76 -3.86 -14.85 -9.69
N LYS A 77 -3.17 -15.04 -8.56
CA LYS A 77 -2.70 -16.34 -8.11
C LYS A 77 -3.74 -17.15 -7.34
N LYS A 78 -4.97 -16.66 -7.16
CA LYS A 78 -6.02 -17.28 -6.34
C LYS A 78 -5.54 -17.64 -4.92
N ILE A 79 -4.71 -16.78 -4.34
CA ILE A 79 -4.23 -16.89 -2.96
C ILE A 79 -5.23 -16.16 -2.06
N ASP A 80 -5.65 -16.81 -0.98
CA ASP A 80 -6.40 -16.15 0.08
C ASP A 80 -5.46 -15.23 0.86
N LEU A 81 -5.56 -13.93 0.59
CA LEU A 81 -4.72 -12.92 1.20
C LEU A 81 -4.95 -12.82 2.72
N GLN A 82 -6.18 -13.02 3.20
CA GLN A 82 -6.45 -12.94 4.63
C GLN A 82 -5.81 -14.13 5.36
N ALA A 83 -5.93 -15.33 4.79
CA ALA A 83 -5.25 -16.51 5.33
C ALA A 83 -3.73 -16.36 5.29
N LEU A 84 -3.17 -15.79 4.22
CA LEU A 84 -1.74 -15.50 4.10
C LEU A 84 -1.27 -14.54 5.20
N LEU A 85 -2.00 -13.43 5.42
CA LEU A 85 -1.63 -12.45 6.43
C LEU A 85 -1.74 -13.01 7.86
N ASN A 86 -2.77 -13.81 8.15
CA ASN A 86 -2.89 -14.52 9.43
C ASN A 86 -1.72 -15.48 9.67
N LEU A 87 -1.20 -16.13 8.62
CA LEU A 87 -0.02 -16.98 8.73
C LEU A 87 1.26 -16.17 9.01
N CYS A 88 1.42 -15.03 8.32
CA CYS A 88 2.64 -14.21 8.40
C CYS A 88 2.71 -13.37 9.68
N TYR A 89 1.56 -12.92 10.18
CA TYR A 89 1.43 -12.00 11.30
C TYR A 89 0.31 -12.47 12.24
N PRO A 90 0.52 -13.58 12.97
CA PRO A 90 -0.53 -14.24 13.75
C PRO A 90 -1.01 -13.43 14.96
N ASN A 91 -0.25 -12.41 15.37
CA ASN A 91 -0.60 -11.54 16.50
C ASN A 91 -1.42 -10.31 16.06
N ASP A 92 -1.55 -10.08 14.75
CA ASP A 92 -2.30 -8.96 14.19
C ASP A 92 -3.74 -9.38 13.89
N ASN A 93 -4.68 -8.45 14.01
CA ASN A 93 -6.07 -8.72 13.69
C ASN A 93 -6.37 -8.47 12.22
N TRP A 94 -6.41 -9.50 11.38
CA TRP A 94 -6.72 -9.35 9.95
C TRP A 94 -8.20 -9.50 9.60
N SER A 95 -9.11 -9.54 10.58
CA SER A 95 -10.56 -9.68 10.33
C SER A 95 -11.14 -8.51 9.52
N TYR A 96 -10.52 -7.33 9.60
CA TYR A 96 -10.93 -6.15 8.85
C TYR A 96 -10.54 -6.20 7.36
N PHE A 97 -9.66 -7.14 6.96
CA PHE A 97 -9.13 -7.24 5.59
C PHE A 97 -10.12 -7.89 4.61
N THR A 98 -11.38 -7.50 4.71
CA THR A 98 -12.51 -8.03 3.92
C THR A 98 -12.34 -7.71 2.44
N LYS A 99 -13.13 -8.38 1.59
CA LYS A 99 -13.14 -8.10 0.14
C LYS A 99 -13.46 -6.63 -0.17
N ASP A 100 -14.34 -6.01 0.61
CA ASP A 100 -14.71 -4.60 0.44
C ASP A 100 -13.56 -3.67 0.84
N TYR A 101 -12.86 -3.97 1.94
CA TYR A 101 -11.65 -3.25 2.32
C TYR A 101 -10.59 -3.33 1.22
N GLN A 102 -10.35 -4.52 0.68
CA GLN A 102 -9.41 -4.74 -0.42
C GLN A 102 -9.80 -3.95 -1.69
N ASN A 103 -11.09 -3.94 -2.05
CA ASN A 103 -11.59 -3.17 -3.19
C ASN A 103 -11.39 -1.66 -2.97
N ASN A 104 -11.66 -1.17 -1.76
CA ASN A 104 -11.43 0.23 -1.42
C ASN A 104 -9.94 0.60 -1.55
N LYS A 105 -9.02 -0.27 -1.10
CA LYS A 105 -7.58 -0.04 -1.27
C LYS A 105 -7.14 -0.01 -2.73
N LEU A 106 -7.68 -0.90 -3.58
CA LEU A 106 -7.42 -0.86 -5.02
C LEU A 106 -7.91 0.45 -5.66
N THR A 107 -9.13 0.89 -5.34
CA THR A 107 -9.68 2.15 -5.83
C THR A 107 -8.82 3.34 -5.42
N LEU A 108 -8.46 3.45 -4.14
CA LEU A 108 -7.62 4.52 -3.62
C LEU A 108 -6.25 4.54 -4.31
N ALA A 109 -5.60 3.38 -4.45
CA ALA A 109 -4.31 3.29 -5.12
C ALA A 109 -4.39 3.74 -6.59
N HIS A 110 -5.46 3.39 -7.31
CA HIS A 110 -5.68 3.89 -8.68
C HIS A 110 -5.84 5.40 -8.72
N GLU A 111 -6.57 5.99 -7.77
CA GLU A 111 -6.69 7.45 -7.69
C GLU A 111 -5.36 8.13 -7.41
N GLU A 112 -4.55 7.56 -6.52
CA GLU A 112 -3.18 8.00 -6.26
C GLU A 112 -2.28 7.86 -7.49
N GLY A 113 -2.59 6.92 -8.39
CA GLY A 113 -1.88 6.71 -9.66
C GLY A 113 -1.05 5.44 -9.69
N LEU A 114 -1.48 4.39 -8.99
CA LEU A 114 -0.87 3.07 -9.12
C LEU A 114 -1.00 2.52 -10.55
N ASN A 115 0.10 1.97 -11.07
CA ASN A 115 0.10 1.16 -12.27
C ASN A 115 0.26 -0.32 -11.91
N ILE A 116 -0.82 -1.10 -12.04
CA ILE A 116 -0.81 -2.55 -11.80
C ILE A 116 -0.27 -3.25 -13.06
N PRO A 117 0.67 -4.21 -12.96
CA PRO A 117 1.15 -4.95 -14.12
C PRO A 117 0.00 -5.75 -14.75
N LEU A 118 -0.02 -5.83 -16.09
CA LEU A 118 -0.99 -6.66 -16.81
C LEU A 118 -0.76 -8.16 -16.60
N ASN A 119 0.48 -8.57 -16.32
CA ASN A 119 0.88 -9.95 -16.12
C ASN A 119 1.84 -10.06 -14.94
N TRP A 120 1.59 -10.99 -14.03
CA TRP A 120 2.47 -11.31 -12.90
C TRP A 120 3.51 -12.38 -13.27
N ASN A 121 4.53 -11.95 -14.02
CA ASN A 121 5.73 -12.74 -14.32
C ASN A 121 6.77 -12.64 -13.19
N SER A 122 7.95 -13.27 -13.35
CA SER A 122 9.00 -13.24 -12.32
C SER A 122 9.46 -11.82 -11.99
N THR A 123 9.71 -10.98 -13.00
CA THR A 123 10.14 -9.59 -12.77
C THR A 123 9.09 -8.77 -12.02
N ALA A 124 7.80 -8.95 -12.33
CA ALA A 124 6.72 -8.28 -11.60
C ALA A 124 6.64 -8.76 -10.15
N PHE A 125 6.88 -10.05 -9.91
CA PHE A 125 6.95 -10.62 -8.57
C PHE A 125 8.15 -10.06 -7.78
N ASP A 126 9.34 -10.00 -8.37
CA ASP A 126 10.54 -9.44 -7.72
C ASP A 126 10.29 -7.99 -7.27
N GLY A 127 9.71 -7.16 -8.15
CA GLY A 127 9.36 -5.78 -7.78
C GLY A 127 8.24 -5.66 -6.74
N LEU A 128 7.36 -6.66 -6.60
CA LEU A 128 6.40 -6.74 -5.49
C LEU A 128 7.12 -7.09 -4.19
N SER A 129 8.04 -8.06 -4.22
CA SER A 129 8.86 -8.43 -3.08
C SER A 129 9.69 -7.26 -2.56
N ASP A 130 10.29 -6.48 -3.46
CA ASP A 130 11.00 -5.24 -3.12
C ASP A 130 10.05 -4.24 -2.45
N SER A 131 8.89 -3.99 -3.06
CA SER A 131 7.90 -3.04 -2.52
C SER A 131 7.38 -3.44 -1.12
N LEU A 132 7.19 -4.75 -0.88
CA LEU A 132 6.77 -5.27 0.41
C LEU A 132 7.88 -5.15 1.46
N THR A 133 9.13 -5.40 1.07
CA THR A 133 10.32 -5.22 1.92
C THR A 133 10.46 -3.77 2.36
N GLU A 134 10.23 -2.82 1.45
CA GLU A 134 10.26 -1.37 1.71
C GLU A 134 9.24 -0.90 2.75
N ILE A 135 8.14 -1.64 2.95
CA ILE A 135 7.13 -1.37 4.00
C ILE A 135 7.26 -2.32 5.21
N ASN A 136 8.39 -3.01 5.35
CA ASN A 136 8.70 -3.99 6.40
C ASN A 136 7.79 -5.25 6.40
N TRP A 137 7.23 -5.64 5.26
CA TRP A 137 6.37 -6.82 5.12
C TRP A 137 7.16 -8.09 4.70
N HIS A 138 8.35 -8.29 5.27
CA HIS A 138 9.25 -9.39 4.88
C HIS A 138 8.65 -10.80 5.07
N SER A 139 7.85 -11.02 6.11
CA SER A 139 7.18 -12.31 6.34
C SER A 139 6.22 -12.66 5.19
N ALA A 140 5.50 -11.67 4.66
CA ALA A 140 4.63 -11.86 3.50
C ALA A 140 5.44 -12.23 2.25
N VAL A 141 6.61 -11.62 2.03
CA VAL A 141 7.51 -11.96 0.92
C VAL A 141 7.91 -13.44 0.99
N GLY A 142 8.43 -13.89 2.15
CA GLY A 142 8.86 -15.28 2.32
C GLY A 142 7.73 -16.30 2.10
N ALA A 143 6.52 -16.00 2.59
CA ALA A 143 5.37 -16.87 2.38
C ALA A 143 4.96 -16.96 0.90
N LEU A 144 5.01 -15.86 0.16
CA LEU A 144 4.71 -15.85 -1.27
C LEU A 144 5.76 -16.61 -2.09
N GLU A 145 7.04 -16.50 -1.74
CA GLU A 145 8.13 -17.26 -2.38
C GLU A 145 7.97 -18.77 -2.21
N MET A 146 7.60 -19.22 -1.00
CA MET A 146 7.31 -20.61 -0.72
C MET A 146 6.12 -21.13 -1.55
N LEU A 147 5.03 -20.36 -1.62
CA LEU A 147 3.85 -20.71 -2.41
C LEU A 147 4.16 -20.78 -3.92
N ASN A 148 5.00 -19.87 -4.41
CA ASN A 148 5.43 -19.89 -5.81
C ASN A 148 6.31 -21.08 -6.15
N SER A 149 7.18 -21.50 -5.22
CA SER A 149 8.06 -22.65 -5.41
C SER A 149 7.27 -23.96 -5.45
N ALA A 150 6.28 -24.12 -4.56
CA ALA A 150 5.41 -25.30 -4.50
C ALA A 150 4.51 -25.49 -5.74
N ARG A 151 4.30 -24.44 -6.54
CA ARG A 151 3.48 -24.49 -7.78
C ARG A 151 4.29 -24.86 -9.02
N LYS A 152 5.61 -24.86 -8.94
CA LYS A 152 6.53 -25.22 -10.03
C LYS A 152 6.90 -26.71 -10.04
N THR A 153 6.59 -27.43 -8.95
CA THR A 153 6.72 -28.88 -8.79
C THR A 153 5.43 -29.59 -9.12
#